data_AF-A0AA43JDJ5-F1
#
_entry.id   AF-A0AA43JDJ5-F1
#
_cell.length_a   1.000
_cell.length_b   1.000
_cell.length_c   1.000
_cell.angle_alpha   90.00
_cell.angle_beta   90.00
_cell.angle_gamma   90.00
#
_symmetry.space_group_name_H-M   'P 1'
#
loop_
_entity.id
_entity.type
_entity.pdbx_description
1 polymer ?
#
loop_
_entity_poly.entity_id
_entity_poly.type
_entity_poly.pdbx_seq_one_letter_code
_entity_poly.pdbx_strand_id
1 'polypeptide(L)'
;LRARLEKFESVQSRVHQLEVELSDREAAHRGVIQQLEQAIGERDRRIEELVPVTHLLREKQSALKEWERTHARTVQELEGETAKLQEQCAAQDQLRSQHLLNEQRLHERDEQIASLHRELHVLQAERRTLLKEVQGIPEKDEHIDRLQQRLKELRVTLRTKPDSATVGLPLTRQNRATLRSKEGPPKVGKNSQKDDLKKINGIGPVFAQTLNKMGTYTFIQIARWKPDDIEKIAKKLETDPDRIKRDKWIADAKEQHFRKYGERL
;
A
#
# COMPACT_ATOMS: atom_id res chain seq x y z
N LEU A 1 -23.49 -121.14 57.60
CA LEU A 1 -24.10 -120.03 58.38
C LEU A 1 -23.03 -119.12 58.98
N ARG A 2 -22.05 -119.62 59.77
CA ARG A 2 -20.96 -118.81 60.35
C ARG A 2 -20.17 -117.94 59.36
N ALA A 3 -19.67 -118.50 58.26
CA ALA A 3 -18.95 -117.72 57.23
C ALA A 3 -19.78 -116.64 56.52
N ARG A 4 -21.12 -116.70 56.59
CA ARG A 4 -22.00 -115.62 56.09
C ARG A 4 -22.18 -114.52 57.14
N LEU A 5 -22.13 -114.86 58.42
CA LEU A 5 -22.18 -113.91 59.53
C LEU A 5 -20.88 -113.10 59.62
N GLU A 6 -19.71 -113.72 59.52
CA GLU A 6 -18.42 -113.01 59.49
C GLU A 6 -18.32 -112.03 58.30
N LYS A 7 -18.82 -112.43 57.13
CA LYS A 7 -18.91 -111.53 55.96
C LYS A 7 -19.87 -110.37 56.19
N PHE A 8 -20.97 -110.61 56.89
CA PHE A 8 -21.94 -109.57 57.23
C PHE A 8 -21.36 -108.57 58.24
N GLU A 9 -20.66 -109.05 59.28
CA GLU A 9 -19.95 -108.22 60.25
C GLU A 9 -18.87 -107.36 59.57
N SER A 10 -18.08 -107.93 58.65
CA SER A 10 -17.08 -107.19 57.86
C SER A 10 -17.70 -106.09 56.98
N VAL A 11 -18.84 -106.37 56.34
CA VAL A 11 -19.58 -105.37 55.55
C VAL A 11 -20.15 -104.28 56.47
N GLN A 12 -20.71 -104.64 57.64
CA GLN A 12 -21.19 -103.66 58.62
C GLN A 12 -20.06 -102.75 59.13
N SER A 13 -18.88 -103.29 59.43
CA SER A 13 -17.71 -102.48 59.80
C SER A 13 -17.28 -101.55 58.66
N ARG A 14 -17.32 -102.01 57.41
CA ARG A 14 -16.98 -101.17 56.25
C ARG A 14 -18.00 -100.06 56.00
N VAL A 15 -19.29 -100.34 56.17
CA VAL A 15 -20.36 -99.34 56.08
C VAL A 15 -20.18 -98.29 57.17
N HIS A 16 -19.96 -98.70 58.41
CA HIS A 16 -19.72 -97.77 59.52
C HIS A 16 -18.49 -96.89 59.27
N GLN A 17 -17.39 -97.46 58.76
CA GLN A 17 -16.22 -96.68 58.37
C GLN A 17 -16.54 -95.65 57.29
N LEU A 18 -17.31 -96.02 56.27
CA LEU A 18 -17.72 -95.10 55.21
C LEU A 18 -18.68 -94.00 55.71
N GLU A 19 -19.55 -94.30 56.67
CA GLU A 19 -20.42 -93.31 57.32
C GLU A 19 -19.60 -92.28 58.09
N VAL A 20 -18.58 -92.73 58.83
CA VAL A 20 -17.65 -91.84 59.53
C VAL A 20 -16.88 -90.98 58.52
N GLU A 21 -16.31 -91.59 57.48
CA GLU A 21 -15.61 -90.84 56.43
C GLU A 21 -16.51 -89.83 55.71
N LEU A 22 -17.78 -90.17 55.48
CA LEU A 22 -18.76 -89.25 54.88
C LEU A 22 -19.06 -88.09 55.83
N SER A 23 -19.31 -88.38 57.12
CA SER A 23 -19.55 -87.36 58.15
C SER A 23 -18.35 -86.42 58.31
N ASP A 24 -17.13 -86.94 58.27
CA ASP A 24 -15.90 -86.14 58.34
C ASP A 24 -15.76 -85.24 57.11
N ARG A 25 -16.05 -85.77 55.91
CA ARG A 25 -16.07 -84.96 54.67
C ARG A 25 -17.17 -83.90 54.70
N GLU A 26 -18.37 -84.23 55.17
CA GLU A 26 -19.46 -83.26 55.32
C GLU A 26 -19.11 -82.16 56.32
N ALA A 27 -18.50 -82.50 57.45
CA ALA A 27 -18.01 -81.53 58.43
C ALA A 27 -16.94 -80.60 57.83
N ALA A 28 -16.01 -81.15 57.05
CA ALA A 28 -15.02 -80.38 56.33
C ALA A 28 -15.66 -79.43 55.30
N HIS A 29 -16.63 -79.91 54.51
CA HIS A 29 -17.36 -79.07 53.56
C HIS A 29 -18.15 -77.95 54.25
N ARG A 30 -18.81 -78.24 55.38
CA ARG A 30 -19.49 -77.20 56.19
C ARG A 30 -18.51 -76.15 56.70
N GLY A 31 -17.32 -76.58 57.16
CA GLY A 31 -16.27 -75.66 57.57
C GLY A 31 -15.79 -74.76 56.44
N VAL A 32 -15.58 -75.31 55.24
CA VAL A 32 -15.20 -74.53 54.05
C VAL A 32 -16.31 -73.55 53.65
N ILE A 33 -17.57 -73.98 53.66
CA ILE A 33 -18.72 -73.10 53.34
C ILE A 33 -18.76 -71.92 54.32
N GLN A 34 -18.62 -72.16 55.62
CA GLN A 34 -18.60 -71.10 56.63
C GLN A 34 -17.45 -70.11 56.40
N GLN A 35 -16.27 -70.59 56.04
CA GLN A 35 -15.13 -69.71 55.71
C GLN A 35 -15.41 -68.86 54.46
N LEU A 36 -16.02 -69.43 53.42
CA LEU A 36 -16.40 -68.69 52.22
C LEU A 36 -17.49 -67.66 52.50
N GLU A 37 -18.49 -67.99 53.31
CA GLU A 37 -19.54 -67.06 53.73
C GLU A 37 -18.97 -65.87 54.52
N GLN A 38 -18.03 -66.12 55.43
CA GLN A 38 -17.31 -65.07 56.15
C GLN A 38 -16.53 -64.17 55.18
N ALA A 39 -15.78 -64.76 54.24
CA ALA A 39 -15.02 -64.00 53.24
C ALA A 39 -15.91 -63.18 52.30
N ILE A 40 -17.09 -63.69 51.93
CA ILE A 40 -18.08 -62.93 51.15
C ILE A 40 -18.60 -61.75 51.96
N GLY A 41 -18.99 -61.97 53.22
CA GLY A 41 -19.47 -60.89 54.09
C GLY A 41 -18.42 -59.79 54.35
N GLU A 42 -17.15 -60.16 54.48
CA GLU A 42 -16.04 -59.19 54.58
C GLU A 42 -15.87 -58.37 53.29
N ARG A 43 -15.99 -59.03 52.13
CA ARG A 43 -15.95 -58.35 50.83
C ARG A 43 -17.13 -57.40 50.65
N ASP A 44 -18.32 -57.81 51.04
CA ASP A 44 -19.53 -57.00 50.94
C ASP A 44 -19.43 -55.75 51.80
N ARG A 45 -18.96 -55.87 53.06
CA ARG A 45 -18.67 -54.69 53.91
C ARG A 45 -17.65 -53.76 53.27
N ARG A 46 -16.58 -54.31 52.68
CA ARG A 46 -15.57 -53.50 52.00
C ARG A 46 -16.13 -52.82 50.74
N ILE A 47 -17.06 -53.45 50.04
CA ILE A 47 -17.77 -52.83 48.92
C ILE A 47 -18.63 -51.67 49.44
N GLU A 48 -19.39 -51.88 50.52
CA GLU A 48 -20.21 -50.84 51.14
C GLU A 48 -19.39 -49.62 51.57
N GLU A 49 -18.20 -49.81 52.13
CA GLU A 49 -17.27 -48.73 52.49
C GLU A 49 -16.78 -47.93 51.27
N LEU A 50 -16.63 -48.56 50.11
CA LEU A 50 -16.15 -47.91 48.89
C LEU A 50 -17.25 -47.16 48.14
N VAL A 51 -18.53 -47.55 48.29
CA VAL A 51 -19.65 -46.92 47.59
C VAL A 51 -19.69 -45.39 47.81
N PRO A 52 -19.62 -44.85 49.04
CA PRO A 52 -19.60 -43.40 49.26
C PRO A 52 -18.44 -42.70 48.56
N VAL A 53 -17.25 -43.32 48.56
CA VAL A 53 -16.05 -42.76 47.91
C VAL A 53 -16.25 -42.68 46.39
N THR A 54 -16.88 -43.69 45.78
CA THR A 54 -17.17 -43.66 44.34
C THR A 54 -18.19 -42.58 43.98
N HIS A 55 -19.20 -42.34 44.81
CA HIS A 55 -20.15 -41.25 44.62
C HIS A 55 -19.47 -39.88 44.75
N LEU A 56 -18.66 -39.68 45.80
CA LEU A 56 -17.90 -38.44 45.98
C LEU A 56 -16.95 -38.18 44.81
N LEU A 57 -16.25 -39.21 44.32
CA LEU A 57 -15.38 -39.08 43.16
C LEU A 57 -16.18 -38.62 41.92
N ARG A 58 -17.36 -39.19 41.70
CA ARG A 58 -18.24 -38.81 40.58
C ARG A 58 -18.73 -37.37 40.70
N GLU A 59 -19.10 -36.93 41.89
CA GLU A 59 -19.50 -35.54 42.15
C GLU A 59 -18.36 -34.55 41.91
N LYS A 60 -17.14 -34.88 42.37
CA LYS A 60 -15.96 -34.05 42.10
C LYS A 60 -15.63 -34.01 40.60
N GLN A 61 -15.77 -35.14 39.91
CA GLN A 61 -15.60 -35.19 38.46
C GLN A 61 -16.64 -34.34 37.72
N SER A 62 -17.91 -34.32 38.15
CA SER A 62 -18.91 -33.44 37.53
C SER A 62 -18.62 -31.97 37.82
N ALA A 63 -18.24 -31.63 39.06
CA ALA A 63 -17.88 -30.27 39.43
C ALA A 63 -16.65 -29.76 38.65
N LEU A 64 -15.63 -30.59 38.44
CA LEU A 64 -14.48 -30.26 37.60
C LEU A 64 -14.89 -30.01 36.14
N LYS A 65 -15.74 -30.87 35.57
CA LYS A 65 -16.24 -30.67 34.20
C LYS A 65 -17.07 -29.40 34.05
N GLU A 66 -17.86 -29.06 35.06
CA GLU A 66 -18.61 -27.80 35.08
C GLU A 66 -17.67 -26.61 35.17
N TRP A 67 -16.66 -26.67 36.04
CA TRP A 67 -15.64 -25.64 36.16
C TRP A 67 -14.82 -25.47 34.87
N GLU A 68 -14.43 -26.56 34.22
CA GLU A 68 -13.75 -26.53 32.92
C GLU A 68 -14.61 -25.84 31.86
N ARG A 69 -15.92 -26.11 31.83
CA ARG A 69 -16.85 -25.47 30.89
C ARG A 69 -17.01 -23.98 31.16
N THR A 70 -17.16 -23.59 32.43
CA THR A 70 -17.28 -22.16 32.78
C THR A 70 -15.98 -21.42 32.49
N HIS A 71 -14.84 -22.02 32.82
CA HIS A 71 -13.53 -21.46 32.50
C HIS A 71 -13.33 -21.30 30.99
N ALA A 72 -13.65 -22.33 30.20
CA ALA A 72 -13.57 -22.25 28.74
C ALA A 72 -14.44 -21.12 28.16
N ARG A 73 -15.65 -20.90 28.70
CA ARG A 73 -16.49 -19.76 28.30
C ARG A 73 -15.85 -18.43 28.63
N THR A 74 -15.32 -18.27 29.85
CA THR A 74 -14.65 -17.02 30.23
C THR A 74 -13.41 -16.74 29.40
N VAL A 75 -12.64 -17.77 29.05
CA VAL A 75 -11.48 -17.64 28.15
C VAL A 75 -11.94 -17.20 26.77
N GLN A 76 -13.00 -17.81 26.21
CA GLN A 76 -13.55 -17.41 24.92
C GLN A 76 -14.08 -15.96 24.91
N GLU A 77 -14.71 -15.52 26.00
CA GLU A 77 -15.17 -14.13 26.16
C GLU A 77 -14.00 -13.16 26.16
N LEU A 78 -12.95 -13.45 26.94
CA LEU A 78 -11.72 -12.63 26.99
C LEU A 78 -10.97 -12.64 25.65
N GLU A 79 -10.87 -13.79 24.97
CA GLU A 79 -10.32 -13.88 23.62
C GLU A 79 -11.12 -13.01 22.63
N GLY A 80 -12.45 -13.02 22.73
CA GLY A 80 -13.32 -12.14 21.96
C GLY A 80 -13.10 -10.65 22.25
N GLU A 81 -12.92 -10.27 23.51
CA GLU A 81 -12.61 -8.88 23.90
C GLU A 81 -11.22 -8.45 23.43
N THR A 82 -10.19 -9.28 23.59
CA THR A 82 -8.85 -8.99 23.09
C THR A 82 -8.82 -8.83 21.58
N ALA A 83 -9.56 -9.66 20.82
CA ALA A 83 -9.68 -9.50 19.37
C ALA A 83 -10.32 -8.16 18.99
N LYS A 84 -11.39 -7.74 19.67
CA LYS A 84 -12.02 -6.43 19.46
C LYS A 84 -11.06 -5.28 19.74
N LEU A 85 -10.29 -5.37 20.83
CA LEU A 85 -9.28 -4.36 21.16
C LEU A 85 -8.16 -4.31 20.11
N GLN A 86 -7.71 -5.46 19.60
CA GLN A 86 -6.73 -5.51 18.52
C GLN A 86 -7.24 -4.86 17.24
N GLU A 87 -8.51 -5.09 16.87
CA GLU A 87 -9.15 -4.43 15.72
C GLU A 87 -9.22 -2.90 15.93
N GLN A 88 -9.58 -2.45 17.13
CA GLN A 88 -9.58 -1.03 17.48
C GLN A 88 -8.18 -0.40 17.39
N CYS A 89 -7.14 -1.07 17.89
CA CYS A 89 -5.76 -0.62 17.78
C CYS A 89 -5.32 -0.52 16.30
N ALA A 90 -5.62 -1.54 15.49
CA ALA A 90 -5.31 -1.53 14.06
C ALA A 90 -6.02 -0.37 13.33
N ALA A 91 -7.30 -0.13 13.64
CA ALA A 91 -8.05 1.00 13.09
C ALA A 91 -7.44 2.35 13.51
N GLN A 92 -6.99 2.47 14.77
CA GLN A 92 -6.35 3.68 15.27
C GLN A 92 -5.00 3.93 14.58
N ASP A 93 -4.19 2.89 14.38
CA ASP A 93 -2.91 3.00 13.68
C ASP A 93 -3.09 3.35 12.20
N GLN A 94 -4.11 2.78 11.54
CA GLN A 94 -4.49 3.20 10.20
C GLN A 94 -4.86 4.69 10.17
N LEU A 95 -5.69 5.16 11.10
CA LEU A 95 -6.07 6.57 11.18
C LEU A 95 -4.86 7.48 11.42
N ARG A 96 -3.95 7.11 12.31
CA ARG A 96 -2.69 7.84 12.55
C ARG A 96 -1.82 7.93 11.30
N SER A 97 -1.69 6.83 10.54
CA SER A 97 -0.95 6.83 9.28
C SER A 97 -1.58 7.76 8.24
N GLN A 98 -2.92 7.83 8.19
CA GLN A 98 -3.63 8.74 7.31
C GLN A 98 -3.44 10.21 7.73
N HIS A 99 -3.49 10.50 9.02
CA HIS A 99 -3.19 11.84 9.54
C HIS A 99 -1.78 12.28 9.20
N LEU A 100 -0.78 11.43 9.39
CA LEU A 100 0.61 11.73 9.04
C LEU A 100 0.77 12.06 7.55
N LEU A 101 0.13 11.28 6.66
CA LEU A 101 0.15 11.56 5.22
C LEU A 101 -0.54 12.89 4.88
N ASN A 102 -1.66 13.20 5.56
CA ASN A 102 -2.35 14.46 5.38
C ASN A 102 -1.51 15.65 5.87
N GLU A 103 -0.80 15.51 6.99
CA GLU A 103 0.14 16.52 7.48
C GLU A 103 1.29 16.76 6.51
N GLN A 104 1.86 15.70 5.92
CA GLN A 104 2.88 15.83 4.88
C GLN A 104 2.34 16.60 3.66
N ARG A 105 1.15 16.26 3.17
CA ARG A 105 0.49 16.97 2.06
C ARG A 105 0.21 18.43 2.40
N LEU A 106 -0.17 18.74 3.63
CA LEU A 106 -0.37 20.12 4.07
C LEU A 106 0.95 20.90 4.06
N HIS A 107 2.03 20.32 4.58
CA HIS A 107 3.37 20.93 4.52
C HIS A 107 3.81 21.20 3.08
N GLU A 108 3.65 20.23 2.17
CA GLU A 108 3.97 20.42 0.74
C GLU A 108 3.16 21.57 0.12
N ARG A 109 1.87 21.69 0.47
CA ARG A 109 1.03 22.80 0.00
C ARG A 109 1.46 24.14 0.59
N ASP A 110 1.82 24.19 1.86
CA ASP A 110 2.30 25.40 2.52
C ASP A 110 3.63 25.86 1.93
N GLU A 111 4.54 24.94 1.60
CA GLU A 111 5.78 25.24 0.88
C GLU A 111 5.52 25.82 -0.51
N GLN A 112 4.58 25.24 -1.27
CA GLN A 112 4.16 25.76 -2.57
C GLN A 112 3.53 27.16 -2.45
N ILE A 113 2.70 27.38 -1.44
CA ILE A 113 2.12 28.69 -1.17
C ILE A 113 3.24 29.68 -0.84
N ALA A 114 4.22 29.30 -0.03
CA ALA A 114 5.37 30.14 0.30
C ALA A 114 6.27 30.44 -0.91
N SER A 115 6.44 29.51 -1.85
CA SER A 115 7.17 29.78 -3.11
C SER A 115 6.41 30.76 -4.00
N LEU A 116 5.10 30.56 -4.18
CA LEU A 116 4.26 31.47 -4.96
C LEU A 116 4.20 32.87 -4.34
N HIS A 117 4.13 32.99 -3.02
CA HIS A 117 4.21 34.29 -2.35
C HIS A 117 5.54 34.99 -2.59
N ARG A 118 6.67 34.25 -2.59
CA ARG A 118 7.98 34.81 -2.94
C ARG A 118 8.03 35.30 -4.38
N GLU A 119 7.52 34.50 -5.33
CA GLU A 119 7.43 34.89 -6.74
C GLU A 119 6.57 36.14 -6.95
N LEU A 120 5.38 36.18 -6.32
CA LEU A 120 4.52 37.36 -6.35
C LEU A 120 5.21 38.59 -5.77
N HIS A 121 5.97 38.44 -4.68
CA HIS A 121 6.71 39.54 -4.09
C HIS A 121 7.81 40.07 -5.03
N VAL A 122 8.54 39.18 -5.71
CA VAL A 122 9.55 39.55 -6.71
C VAL A 122 8.89 40.30 -7.88
N LEU A 123 7.81 39.76 -8.45
CA LEU A 123 7.07 40.39 -9.54
C LEU A 123 6.48 41.75 -9.12
N GLN A 124 6.03 41.88 -7.86
CA GLN A 124 5.57 43.16 -7.32
C GLN A 124 6.72 44.17 -7.19
N ALA A 125 7.91 43.73 -6.79
CA ALA A 125 9.10 44.59 -6.73
C ALA A 125 9.52 45.05 -8.14
N GLU A 126 9.55 44.15 -9.12
CA GLU A 126 9.82 44.47 -10.53
C GLU A 126 8.77 45.44 -11.09
N ARG A 127 7.49 45.23 -10.81
CA ARG A 127 6.45 46.18 -11.20
C ARG A 127 6.68 47.55 -10.58
N ARG A 128 7.12 47.63 -9.32
CA ARG A 128 7.45 48.91 -8.66
C ARG A 128 8.66 49.59 -9.29
N THR A 129 9.71 48.85 -9.68
CA THR A 129 10.88 49.44 -10.35
C THR A 129 10.51 49.95 -11.73
N LEU A 130 9.79 49.16 -12.53
CA LEU A 130 9.30 49.58 -13.85
C LEU A 130 8.38 50.81 -13.75
N LEU A 131 7.50 50.89 -12.74
CA LEU A 131 6.67 52.08 -12.53
C LEU A 131 7.52 53.33 -12.24
N LYS A 132 8.60 53.22 -11.47
CA LYS A 132 9.54 54.34 -11.25
C LYS A 132 10.27 54.73 -12.54
N GLU A 133 10.68 53.76 -13.34
CA GLU A 133 11.32 54.03 -14.64
C GLU A 133 10.38 54.77 -15.60
N VAL A 134 9.11 54.34 -15.66
CA VAL A 134 8.07 54.99 -16.47
C VAL A 134 7.81 56.42 -15.98
N GLN A 135 7.79 56.64 -14.66
CA GLN A 135 7.67 57.99 -14.09
C GLN A 135 8.85 58.91 -14.44
N GLY A 136 10.04 58.37 -14.75
CA GLY A 136 11.22 59.13 -15.17
C GLY A 136 11.32 59.40 -16.68
N ILE A 137 10.40 58.86 -17.50
CA ILE A 137 10.36 59.12 -18.96
C ILE A 137 10.07 60.59 -19.27
N PRO A 138 9.08 61.27 -18.64
CA PRO A 138 8.77 62.68 -18.91
C PRO A 138 9.96 63.61 -18.65
N GLU A 139 10.73 63.38 -17.58
CA GLU A 139 11.92 64.18 -17.25
C GLU A 139 13.01 64.03 -18.33
N LYS A 140 13.16 62.82 -18.89
CA LYS A 140 14.07 62.55 -20.00
C LYS A 140 13.58 63.20 -21.29
N ASP A 141 12.28 63.17 -21.56
CA ASP A 141 11.68 63.84 -22.72
C ASP A 141 11.88 65.36 -22.64
N GLU A 142 11.67 65.99 -21.48
CA GLU A 142 11.97 67.41 -21.26
C GLU A 142 13.46 67.75 -21.46
N HIS A 143 14.35 66.83 -21.08
CA HIS A 143 15.79 67.02 -21.30
C HIS A 143 16.15 66.91 -22.78
N ILE A 144 15.53 65.98 -23.51
CA ILE A 144 15.66 65.84 -24.96
C ILE A 144 15.17 67.11 -25.64
N ASP A 145 14.02 67.65 -25.24
CA ASP A 145 13.47 68.89 -25.79
C ASP A 145 14.43 70.07 -25.56
N ARG A 146 14.99 70.20 -24.35
CA ARG A 146 16.03 71.21 -24.04
C ARG A 146 17.27 71.06 -24.92
N LEU A 147 17.77 69.84 -25.11
CA LEU A 147 18.93 69.58 -25.96
C LEU A 147 18.63 69.86 -27.44
N GLN A 148 17.43 69.51 -27.92
CA GLN A 148 16.99 69.82 -29.28
C GLN A 148 16.89 71.33 -29.51
N GLN A 149 16.38 72.08 -28.52
CA GLN A 149 16.31 73.54 -28.56
C GLN A 149 17.72 74.15 -28.66
N ARG A 150 18.66 73.69 -27.83
CA ARG A 150 20.06 74.14 -27.87
C ARG A 150 20.77 73.75 -29.17
N LEU A 151 20.50 72.58 -29.73
CA LEU A 151 20.98 72.18 -31.06
C LEU A 151 20.41 73.06 -32.17
N LYS A 152 19.13 73.46 -32.06
CA LYS A 152 18.48 74.37 -33.00
C LYS A 152 19.12 75.76 -32.93
N GLU A 153 19.38 76.26 -31.72
CA GLU A 153 20.12 77.51 -31.48
C GLU A 153 21.54 77.44 -32.07
N LEU A 154 22.29 76.38 -31.80
CA LEU A 154 23.62 76.16 -32.37
C LEU A 154 23.61 76.04 -33.90
N ARG A 155 22.58 75.43 -34.49
CA ARG A 155 22.38 75.39 -35.95
C ARG A 155 22.08 76.77 -36.53
N VAL A 156 21.33 77.60 -35.81
CA VAL A 156 21.03 78.97 -36.21
C VAL A 156 22.30 79.82 -36.13
N THR A 157 23.10 79.70 -35.08
CA THR A 157 24.37 80.44 -34.95
C THR A 157 25.44 79.99 -35.95
N LEU A 158 25.46 78.71 -36.32
CA LEU A 158 26.29 78.21 -37.43
C LEU A 158 25.79 78.68 -38.81
N ARG A 159 24.49 78.96 -38.95
CA ARG A 159 23.88 79.49 -40.19
C ARG A 159 24.05 81.00 -40.36
N THR A 160 24.35 81.74 -39.28
CA THR A 160 24.62 83.18 -39.30
C THR A 160 26.10 83.53 -39.39
N LYS A 161 26.98 82.57 -39.72
CA LYS A 161 28.40 82.83 -39.98
C LYS A 161 28.65 82.73 -41.49
N PRO A 162 29.05 83.82 -42.19
CA PRO A 162 29.44 83.75 -43.59
C PRO A 162 30.88 83.24 -43.75
N ASP A 163 31.16 82.77 -44.96
CA ASP A 163 32.29 81.96 -45.41
C ASP A 163 33.72 82.40 -45.02
N SER A 164 34.58 81.41 -44.76
CA SER A 164 35.86 81.29 -45.46
C SER A 164 36.32 79.82 -45.54
N ALA A 165 36.33 79.29 -46.76
CA ALA A 165 37.36 78.43 -47.39
C ALA A 165 37.82 77.09 -46.74
N THR A 166 37.40 76.00 -47.41
CA THR A 166 38.17 74.85 -47.95
C THR A 166 39.19 74.07 -47.09
N VAL A 167 38.98 72.73 -47.03
CA VAL A 167 39.84 71.61 -47.53
C VAL A 167 39.72 70.38 -46.60
N GLY A 168 39.49 69.20 -47.20
CA GLY A 168 40.04 67.94 -46.69
C GLY A 168 39.04 66.83 -46.33
N LEU A 169 38.71 65.99 -47.32
CA LEU A 169 38.40 64.56 -47.10
C LEU A 169 39.65 63.85 -46.53
N PRO A 170 39.50 62.79 -45.72
CA PRO A 170 39.40 61.46 -46.32
C PRO A 170 38.30 60.56 -45.76
N LEU A 171 37.82 59.70 -46.66
CA LEU A 171 37.03 58.50 -46.43
C LEU A 171 37.73 57.51 -45.48
N THR A 172 36.97 56.80 -44.66
CA THR A 172 37.17 55.35 -44.45
C THR A 172 35.84 54.64 -44.21
N ARG A 173 35.61 53.63 -45.06
CA ARG A 173 34.55 52.63 -45.06
C ARG A 173 34.74 51.61 -43.94
N GLN A 174 33.65 51.07 -43.41
CA GLN A 174 33.32 49.62 -43.41
C GLN A 174 31.90 49.45 -42.83
N ASN A 175 30.93 49.12 -43.68
CA ASN A 175 30.36 47.77 -43.90
C ASN A 175 29.65 47.22 -42.65
N ARG A 176 28.30 47.12 -42.61
CA ARG A 176 27.38 46.30 -43.43
C ARG A 176 27.46 44.81 -43.09
N ALA A 177 26.47 44.31 -42.37
CA ALA A 177 25.95 42.94 -42.40
C ALA A 177 24.66 42.90 -41.56
N THR A 178 23.47 42.94 -42.18
CA THR A 178 22.59 41.78 -42.43
C THR A 178 21.96 41.23 -41.13
N LEU A 179 20.65 41.19 -40.93
CA LEU A 179 19.66 40.51 -41.76
C LEU A 179 18.24 41.04 -41.53
N ARG A 180 17.47 40.95 -42.59
CA ARG A 180 16.05 41.26 -42.75
C ARG A 180 15.33 39.93 -42.96
N SER A 181 14.26 39.67 -42.23
CA SER A 181 13.19 38.69 -42.52
C SER A 181 12.21 38.75 -41.33
N LYS A 182 11.05 39.41 -41.37
CA LYS A 182 9.82 39.13 -42.14
C LYS A 182 9.56 37.65 -42.47
N GLU A 183 8.34 37.25 -42.08
CA GLU A 183 7.49 36.15 -42.56
C GLU A 183 7.51 34.82 -41.80
N GLY A 184 6.40 34.58 -41.08
CA GLY A 184 5.49 33.48 -41.40
C GLY A 184 5.82 32.09 -40.83
N PRO A 185 4.83 31.36 -40.28
CA PRO A 185 5.04 29.99 -39.82
C PRO A 185 5.12 29.04 -41.02
N PRO A 186 6.15 28.17 -41.15
CA PRO A 186 6.14 27.18 -42.20
C PRO A 186 5.31 25.97 -41.76
N LYS A 187 4.30 25.69 -42.58
CA LYS A 187 3.58 24.41 -42.66
C LYS A 187 4.54 23.29 -43.08
N VAL A 188 4.47 22.19 -42.32
CA VAL A 188 4.53 20.76 -42.71
C VAL A 188 5.75 20.28 -43.52
N GLY A 189 6.55 19.42 -42.88
CA GLY A 189 7.40 18.42 -43.54
C GLY A 189 7.01 17.01 -43.08
N LYS A 190 6.16 16.34 -43.87
CA LYS A 190 5.90 14.88 -43.80
C LYS A 190 7.20 14.15 -44.12
N ASN A 191 7.93 13.69 -43.12
CA ASN A 191 8.82 12.53 -43.26
C ASN A 191 8.46 11.55 -42.16
N SER A 192 7.94 10.41 -42.58
CA SER A 192 7.43 9.31 -41.76
C SER A 192 8.55 8.58 -41.01
N GLN A 193 9.33 9.28 -40.20
CA GLN A 193 10.22 8.64 -39.23
C GLN A 193 9.35 8.08 -38.12
N LYS A 194 9.10 6.78 -38.17
CA LYS A 194 8.50 6.05 -37.04
C LYS A 194 9.44 6.21 -35.84
N ASP A 195 8.90 6.74 -34.75
CA ASP A 195 9.58 6.84 -33.48
C ASP A 195 9.52 5.49 -32.75
N ASP A 196 10.56 5.19 -31.98
CA ASP A 196 10.56 4.00 -31.14
C ASP A 196 9.75 4.27 -29.86
N LEU A 197 8.44 3.98 -29.93
CA LEU A 197 7.49 4.20 -28.84
C LEU A 197 7.85 3.42 -27.56
N LYS A 198 8.74 2.42 -27.65
CA LYS A 198 9.24 1.66 -26.49
C LYS A 198 10.10 2.50 -25.53
N LYS A 199 10.53 3.69 -25.95
CA LYS A 199 11.30 4.62 -25.11
C LYS A 199 10.46 5.36 -24.07
N ILE A 200 9.14 5.27 -24.15
CA ILE A 200 8.21 5.83 -23.16
C ILE A 200 8.01 4.81 -22.06
N ASN A 201 8.17 5.21 -20.79
CA ASN A 201 7.99 4.31 -19.67
C ASN A 201 6.54 3.78 -19.62
N GLY A 202 6.40 2.47 -19.45
CA GLY A 202 5.11 1.78 -19.47
C GLY A 202 4.66 1.27 -20.86
N ILE A 203 5.29 1.70 -21.96
CA ILE A 203 5.02 1.16 -23.30
C ILE A 203 5.93 -0.03 -23.59
N GLY A 204 5.46 -1.23 -23.28
CA GLY A 204 6.10 -2.49 -23.65
C GLY A 204 6.02 -2.80 -25.16
N PRO A 205 6.77 -3.81 -25.65
CA PRO A 205 6.79 -4.17 -27.08
C PRO A 205 5.41 -4.55 -27.64
N VAL A 206 4.53 -5.12 -26.81
CA VAL A 206 3.14 -5.45 -27.18
C VAL A 206 2.32 -4.17 -27.42
N PHE A 207 2.39 -3.21 -26.50
CA PHE A 207 1.67 -1.93 -26.64
C PHE A 207 2.22 -1.10 -27.80
N ALA A 208 3.53 -1.07 -28.01
CA ALA A 208 4.13 -0.39 -29.16
C ALA A 208 3.63 -0.99 -30.48
N GLN A 209 3.49 -2.32 -30.59
CA GLN A 209 2.92 -2.96 -31.78
C GLN A 209 1.46 -2.59 -31.99
N THR A 210 0.65 -2.59 -30.93
CA THR A 210 -0.78 -2.24 -31.03
C THR A 210 -0.97 -0.75 -31.39
N LEU A 211 -0.18 0.15 -30.82
CA LEU A 211 -0.16 1.58 -31.18
C LEU A 211 0.21 1.78 -32.66
N ASN A 212 1.25 1.09 -33.12
CA ASN A 212 1.65 1.10 -34.52
C ASN A 212 0.54 0.56 -35.46
N LYS A 213 -0.25 -0.43 -35.02
CA LYS A 213 -1.42 -0.92 -35.77
C LYS A 213 -2.57 0.09 -35.80
N MET A 214 -2.71 0.91 -34.75
CA MET A 214 -3.72 1.97 -34.66
C MET A 214 -3.32 3.26 -35.39
N GLY A 215 -2.13 3.32 -36.00
CA GLY A 215 -1.68 4.47 -36.78
C GLY A 215 -0.92 5.54 -35.97
N THR A 216 -0.61 5.26 -34.69
CA THR A 216 0.27 6.10 -33.89
C THR A 216 1.71 5.62 -34.03
N TYR A 217 2.53 6.47 -34.64
CA TYR A 217 3.92 6.15 -35.01
C TYR A 217 4.93 7.13 -34.43
N THR A 218 4.50 8.24 -33.83
CA THR A 218 5.40 9.33 -33.42
C THR A 218 5.14 9.79 -31.99
N PHE A 219 6.17 10.30 -31.33
CA PHE A 219 6.08 10.83 -29.96
C PHE A 219 5.13 12.03 -29.88
N ILE A 220 5.10 12.88 -30.91
CA ILE A 220 4.21 14.06 -30.95
C ILE A 220 2.73 13.70 -30.95
N GLN A 221 2.35 12.55 -31.53
CA GLN A 221 0.97 12.09 -31.53
C GLN A 221 0.52 11.70 -30.12
N ILE A 222 1.38 11.03 -29.37
CA ILE A 222 1.11 10.63 -27.97
C ILE A 222 1.11 11.86 -27.06
N ALA A 223 2.07 12.78 -27.25
CA ALA A 223 2.18 14.03 -26.49
C ALA A 223 0.96 14.96 -26.63
N ARG A 224 0.15 14.78 -27.68
CA ARG A 224 -1.06 15.57 -27.96
C ARG A 224 -2.37 14.92 -27.54
N TRP A 225 -2.32 13.73 -26.92
CA TRP A 225 -3.54 13.07 -26.45
C TRP A 225 -4.26 13.89 -25.38
N LYS A 226 -5.57 14.01 -25.53
CA LYS A 226 -6.46 14.55 -24.50
C LYS A 226 -6.93 13.44 -23.57
N PRO A 227 -7.48 13.77 -22.39
CA PRO A 227 -8.06 12.76 -21.48
C PRO A 227 -9.04 11.81 -22.18
N ASP A 228 -9.89 12.33 -23.06
CA ASP A 228 -10.84 11.53 -23.84
C ASP A 228 -10.16 10.56 -24.84
N ASP A 229 -9.00 10.94 -25.37
CA ASP A 229 -8.22 10.09 -26.28
C ASP A 229 -7.52 8.98 -25.50
N ILE A 230 -7.06 9.26 -24.28
CA ILE A 230 -6.48 8.25 -23.38
C ILE A 230 -7.50 7.15 -23.10
N GLU A 231 -8.75 7.50 -22.80
CA GLU A 231 -9.81 6.50 -22.53
C GLU A 231 -10.14 5.65 -23.75
N LYS A 232 -10.23 6.26 -24.93
CA LYS A 232 -10.47 5.54 -26.19
C LYS A 232 -9.32 4.60 -26.54
N ILE A 233 -8.08 5.04 -26.33
CA ILE A 233 -6.87 4.25 -26.61
C ILE A 233 -6.70 3.14 -25.57
N ALA A 234 -6.95 3.40 -24.29
CA ALA A 234 -6.94 2.41 -23.23
C ALA A 234 -7.94 1.27 -23.50
N LYS A 235 -9.17 1.60 -23.90
CA LYS A 235 -10.19 0.61 -24.29
C LYS A 235 -9.74 -0.26 -25.47
N LYS A 236 -9.02 0.31 -26.44
CA LYS A 236 -8.48 -0.42 -27.60
C LYS A 236 -7.20 -1.21 -27.30
N LEU A 237 -6.47 -0.83 -26.27
CA LEU A 237 -5.28 -1.54 -25.78
C LEU A 237 -5.64 -2.60 -24.72
N GLU A 238 -6.94 -2.82 -24.46
CA GLU A 238 -7.45 -3.72 -23.41
C GLU A 238 -6.74 -3.48 -22.06
N THR A 239 -6.47 -2.21 -21.76
CA THR A 239 -5.68 -1.79 -20.59
C THR A 239 -6.41 -0.68 -19.86
N ASP A 240 -6.22 -0.60 -18.54
CA ASP A 240 -6.82 0.43 -17.71
C ASP A 240 -6.33 1.84 -18.11
N PRO A 241 -7.23 2.82 -18.33
CA PRO A 241 -6.86 4.20 -18.62
C PRO A 241 -5.97 4.81 -17.53
N ASP A 242 -6.15 4.36 -16.29
CA ASP A 242 -5.39 4.81 -15.14
C ASP A 242 -3.93 4.36 -15.19
N ARG A 243 -3.61 3.29 -15.91
CA ARG A 243 -2.22 2.88 -16.13
C ARG A 243 -1.48 3.87 -17.02
N ILE A 244 -2.12 4.33 -18.11
CA ILE A 244 -1.54 5.34 -19.02
C ILE A 244 -1.29 6.66 -18.29
N LYS A 245 -2.19 7.03 -17.36
CA LYS A 245 -2.04 8.21 -16.50
C LYS A 245 -0.95 8.03 -15.44
N ARG A 246 -0.89 6.87 -14.78
CA ARG A 246 0.09 6.54 -13.74
C ARG A 246 1.52 6.48 -14.28
N ASP A 247 1.68 5.89 -15.46
CA ASP A 247 2.96 5.74 -16.15
C ASP A 247 3.35 7.02 -16.93
N LYS A 248 2.52 8.08 -16.85
CA LYS A 248 2.78 9.42 -17.40
C LYS A 248 3.19 9.43 -18.88
N TRP A 249 2.56 8.61 -19.71
CA TRP A 249 2.96 8.42 -21.12
C TRP A 249 3.03 9.73 -21.93
N ILE A 250 2.15 10.70 -21.66
CA ILE A 250 2.14 12.01 -22.32
C ILE A 250 3.37 12.83 -21.94
N ALA A 251 3.76 12.83 -20.67
CA ALA A 251 4.91 13.59 -20.19
C ALA A 251 6.22 13.00 -20.74
N ASP A 252 6.36 11.68 -20.69
CA ASP A 252 7.49 10.96 -21.27
C ASP A 252 7.55 11.13 -22.80
N ALA A 253 6.42 11.13 -23.49
CA ALA A 253 6.38 11.38 -24.93
C ALA A 253 6.88 12.79 -25.28
N LYS A 254 6.53 13.81 -24.48
CA LYS A 254 7.07 15.17 -24.65
C LYS A 254 8.58 15.22 -24.44
N GLU A 255 9.09 14.51 -23.42
CA GLU A 255 10.52 14.44 -23.14
C GLU A 255 11.27 13.72 -24.28
N GLN A 256 10.78 12.56 -24.72
CA GLN A 256 11.39 11.81 -25.82
C GLN A 256 11.34 12.57 -27.15
N HIS A 257 10.27 13.33 -27.39
CA HIS A 257 10.18 14.24 -28.53
C HIS A 257 11.25 15.33 -28.47
N PHE A 258 11.39 15.99 -27.31
CA PHE A 258 12.42 17.01 -27.10
C PHE A 258 13.83 16.45 -27.28
N ARG A 259 14.11 15.25 -26.75
CA ARG A 259 15.41 14.59 -26.88
C ARG A 259 15.74 14.21 -28.32
N LYS A 260 14.74 13.90 -29.16
CA LYS A 260 14.95 13.46 -30.54
C LYS A 260 14.96 14.63 -31.54
N TYR A 261 14.08 15.61 -31.36
CA TYR A 261 13.85 16.69 -32.32
C TYR A 261 14.28 18.08 -31.83
N GLY A 262 14.64 18.23 -30.55
CA GLY A 262 15.04 19.52 -29.97
C GLY A 262 13.89 20.52 -29.78
N GLU A 263 12.66 20.14 -30.14
CA GLU A 263 11.47 20.98 -30.05
C GLU A 263 10.67 20.68 -28.79
N ARG A 264 10.33 21.73 -28.03
CA ARG A 264 9.52 21.64 -26.79
C ARG A 264 8.03 21.78 -27.13
N LEU A 265 7.23 20.84 -26.64
CA LEU A 265 5.77 20.70 -26.86
C LEU A 265 4.91 21.03 -25.64
#